data_AF-A0AAV5EL72-F1
#
_entry.id   AF-A0AAV5EL72-F1
#
_cell.length_a   1.000
_cell.length_b   1.000
_cell.length_c   1.000
_cell.angle_alpha   90.00
_cell.angle_beta   90.00
_cell.angle_gamma   90.00
#
_symmetry.space_group_name_H-M   'P 1'
#
loop_
_entity.id
_entity.type
_entity.pdbx_description
1 polymer ?
#
loop_
_entity_poly.entity_id
_entity_poly.type
_entity_poly.pdbx_seq_one_letter_code
_entity_poly.pdbx_strand_id
1 'polypeptide(L)'
;MQIWVNYNAGNMELQVAVAPLGASKPRKPLLSHSIDLSTVVTDVAYVGFSSSTGLLSCSHYVLGWSFGIDGESPALAISRLPKFPKHDAKNPSENVVLPVVLPITITVALVSVLVFFYRRMSYSELREDWESEFKALRITYKDLITATENSGTSI
;
A
#
# COMPACT_ATOMS: atom_id res chain seq x y z
N MET A 1 11.23 21.26 -7.22
CA MET A 1 11.41 22.57 -6.56
C MET A 1 12.89 22.93 -6.62
N GLN A 2 13.22 24.21 -6.46
CA GLN A 2 14.59 24.71 -6.35
C GLN A 2 14.74 25.50 -5.05
N ILE A 3 15.87 25.31 -4.37
CA ILE A 3 16.16 25.87 -3.05
C ILE A 3 17.51 26.58 -3.12
N TRP A 4 17.60 27.77 -2.54
CA TRP A 4 18.84 28.51 -2.36
C TRP A 4 19.08 28.73 -0.87
N VAL A 5 20.28 28.42 -0.42
CA VAL A 5 20.75 28.65 0.95
C VAL A 5 21.97 29.54 0.87
N ASN A 6 21.85 30.77 1.36
CA ASN A 6 22.91 31.76 1.33
C ASN A 6 23.22 32.22 2.76
N TYR A 7 24.49 32.27 3.11
CA TYR A 7 24.95 32.87 4.35
C TYR A 7 25.80 34.10 4.04
N ASN A 8 25.54 35.21 4.73
CA ASN A 8 26.35 36.41 4.66
C ASN A 8 27.07 36.62 6.00
N ALA A 9 28.39 36.43 6.00
CA ALA A 9 29.22 36.58 7.19
C ALA A 9 29.29 38.05 7.70
N GLY A 10 29.21 39.04 6.81
CA GLY A 10 29.24 40.46 7.19
C GLY A 10 28.01 40.89 7.99
N ASN A 11 26.86 40.29 7.69
CA ASN A 11 25.60 40.57 8.39
C ASN A 11 25.21 39.48 9.39
N MET A 12 26.01 38.40 9.49
CA MET A 12 25.68 37.18 10.24
C MET A 12 24.25 36.70 9.96
N GLU A 13 23.91 36.59 8.68
CA GLU A 13 22.53 36.31 8.25
C GLU A 13 22.47 35.09 7.35
N LEU A 14 21.62 34.13 7.72
CA LEU A 14 21.25 32.97 6.92
C LEU A 14 19.91 33.23 6.23
N GLN A 15 19.91 33.12 4.90
CA GLN A 15 18.72 33.26 4.07
C GLN A 15 18.42 31.97 3.32
N VAL A 16 17.15 31.54 3.37
CA VAL A 16 16.65 30.40 2.61
C VAL A 16 15.52 30.85 1.70
N ALA A 17 15.67 30.62 0.41
CA ALA A 17 14.66 30.90 -0.60
C ALA A 17 14.24 29.61 -1.31
N VAL A 18 12.96 29.49 -1.65
CA VAL A 18 12.39 28.31 -2.33
C VAL A 18 11.48 28.76 -3.46
N ALA A 19 11.54 28.07 -4.60
CA ALA A 19 10.64 28.30 -5.72
C ALA A 19 10.35 27.01 -6.50
N PRO A 20 9.29 26.99 -7.34
CA PRO A 20 9.11 25.96 -8.35
C PRO A 20 10.35 25.85 -9.27
N LEU A 21 10.62 24.65 -9.79
CA LEU A 21 11.75 24.44 -10.69
C LEU A 21 11.56 25.26 -11.98
N GLY A 22 12.57 26.07 -12.36
CA GLY A 22 12.51 26.94 -13.54
C GLY A 22 11.97 28.35 -13.27
N ALA A 23 11.46 28.63 -12.07
CA ALA A 23 11.12 29.99 -11.66
C ALA A 23 12.37 30.76 -11.21
N SER A 24 12.36 32.09 -11.38
CA SER A 24 13.43 32.96 -10.86
C SER A 24 13.45 32.94 -9.33
N LYS A 25 14.65 33.09 -8.74
CA LYS A 25 14.82 33.22 -7.28
C LYS A 25 13.92 34.37 -6.76
N PRO A 26 13.10 34.13 -5.73
CA PRO A 26 12.21 35.15 -5.20
C PRO A 26 13.00 36.28 -4.54
N ARG A 27 12.49 37.52 -4.63
CA ARG A 27 13.12 38.69 -4.02
C ARG A 27 13.08 38.66 -2.50
N LYS A 28 11.99 38.14 -1.93
CA LYS A 28 11.85 37.92 -0.49
C LYS A 28 12.18 36.45 -0.20
N PRO A 29 13.20 36.16 0.62
CA PRO A 29 13.49 34.79 1.02
C PRO A 29 12.33 34.25 1.88
N LEU A 30 12.19 32.93 1.91
CA LEU A 30 11.20 32.25 2.74
C LEU A 30 11.57 32.34 4.23
N LEU A 31 12.87 32.28 4.52
CA LEU A 31 13.43 32.39 5.87
C LEU A 31 14.62 33.34 5.84
N SER A 32 14.68 34.23 6.84
CA SER A 32 15.84 35.07 7.16
C SER A 32 16.10 34.93 8.65
N HIS A 33 17.32 34.59 9.04
CA HIS A 33 17.68 34.43 10.45
C HIS A 33 19.07 34.95 10.73
N SER A 34 19.22 35.76 11.78
CA SER A 34 20.52 36.25 12.23
C SER A 34 21.18 35.20 13.12
N ILE A 35 22.31 34.67 12.68
CA ILE A 35 23.08 33.65 13.38
C ILE A 35 24.56 33.80 13.04
N ASP A 36 25.42 33.73 14.05
CA ASP A 36 26.85 33.66 13.86
C ASP A 36 27.29 32.20 13.69
N LEU A 37 27.58 31.79 12.45
CA LEU A 37 28.00 30.42 12.16
C LEU A 37 29.33 30.03 12.83
N SER A 38 30.19 30.98 13.20
CA SER A 38 31.46 30.68 13.89
C SER A 38 31.23 30.08 15.28
N THR A 39 30.06 30.31 15.87
CA THR A 39 29.67 29.74 17.17
C THR A 39 29.14 28.31 17.09
N VAL A 40 28.75 27.86 15.89
CA VAL A 40 28.09 26.57 15.67
C VAL A 40 28.97 25.60 14.86
N VAL A 41 29.74 26.15 13.93
CA VAL A 41 30.52 25.39 12.95
C VAL A 41 32.00 25.57 13.27
N THR A 42 32.73 24.45 13.31
CA THR A 42 34.18 24.42 13.52
C THR A 42 34.95 24.77 12.24
N ASP A 43 36.28 24.90 12.34
CA ASP A 43 37.17 25.22 11.21
C ASP A 43 36.95 24.35 9.97
N VAL A 44 36.60 23.08 10.17
CA VAL A 44 36.26 22.16 9.08
C VAL A 44 34.82 21.69 9.27
N ALA A 45 34.04 21.77 8.20
CA ALA A 45 32.65 21.32 8.17
C ALA A 45 32.34 20.57 6.87
N TYR A 46 31.38 19.66 6.96
CA TYR A 46 30.88 18.91 5.82
C TYR A 46 29.47 19.37 5.49
N VAL A 47 29.20 19.58 4.20
CA VAL A 47 27.89 19.97 3.68
C VAL A 47 27.32 18.84 2.85
N GLY A 48 26.02 18.59 3.04
CA GLY A 48 25.32 17.52 2.34
C GLY A 48 23.82 17.57 2.61
N PHE A 49 23.14 16.54 2.15
CA PHE A 49 21.70 16.39 2.33
C PHE A 49 21.41 15.18 3.20
N SER A 50 20.38 15.30 4.03
CA SER A 50 19.82 14.19 4.80
C SER A 50 18.30 14.21 4.66
N SER A 51 17.70 13.04 4.62
CA SER A 51 16.25 12.85 4.54
C SER A 51 15.84 11.59 5.30
N SER A 52 14.65 11.60 5.87
CA SER A 52 14.08 10.42 6.53
C SER A 52 12.67 10.13 6.02
N THR A 53 12.35 8.85 5.93
CA THR A 53 11.00 8.36 5.66
C THR A 53 10.33 8.05 6.99
N GLY A 54 9.19 8.68 7.27
CA GLY A 54 8.38 8.38 8.45
C GLY A 54 7.43 7.20 8.21
N LEU A 55 6.27 7.21 8.88
CA LEU A 55 5.19 6.22 8.67
C LEU A 55 4.67 6.17 7.22
N LEU A 56 4.86 7.24 6.47
CA LEU A 56 4.45 7.33 5.07
C LEU A 56 5.64 7.07 4.16
N SER A 57 5.41 6.30 3.08
CA SER A 57 6.39 6.12 2.02
C SER A 57 6.54 7.41 1.22
N CYS A 58 7.65 8.12 1.47
CA CYS A 58 8.04 9.32 0.72
C CYS A 58 9.38 9.08 0.03
N SER A 59 9.50 9.49 -1.24
CA SER A 59 10.78 9.43 -1.95
C SER A 59 11.40 10.83 -2.04
N HIS A 60 12.64 10.96 -1.58
CA HIS A 60 13.39 12.22 -1.56
C HIS A 60 14.52 12.15 -2.59
N TYR A 61 14.48 12.99 -3.62
CA TYR A 61 15.48 13.01 -4.68
C TYR A 61 16.13 14.38 -4.81
N VAL A 62 17.47 14.40 -4.82
CA VAL A 62 18.27 15.56 -5.17
C VAL A 62 18.73 15.40 -6.62
N LEU A 63 18.13 16.16 -7.53
CA LEU A 63 18.43 16.06 -8.97
C LEU A 63 19.78 16.67 -9.35
N GLY A 64 20.25 17.64 -8.56
CA GLY A 64 21.49 18.35 -8.77
C GLY A 64 21.65 19.42 -7.70
N TRP A 65 22.90 19.74 -7.39
CA TRP A 65 23.26 20.77 -6.43
C TRP A 65 24.60 21.38 -6.82
N SER A 66 24.80 22.61 -6.40
CA SER A 66 26.04 23.35 -6.55
C SER A 66 26.33 24.02 -5.23
N PHE A 67 27.61 24.12 -4.90
CA PHE A 67 28.07 24.73 -3.66
C PHE A 67 29.22 25.69 -3.97
N GLY A 68 29.33 26.75 -3.19
CA GLY A 68 30.37 27.77 -3.34
C GLY A 68 30.62 28.44 -1.99
N ILE A 69 31.90 28.73 -1.73
CA ILE A 69 32.38 29.52 -0.59
C ILE A 69 32.97 30.81 -1.18
N ASP A 70 32.80 31.93 -0.49
CA ASP A 70 33.32 33.25 -0.89
C ASP A 70 32.82 33.76 -2.26
N GLY A 71 31.61 33.36 -2.65
CA GLY A 71 30.98 33.83 -3.89
C GLY A 71 29.64 33.16 -4.17
N GLU A 72 28.99 33.57 -5.25
CA GLU A 72 27.79 32.87 -5.72
C GLU A 72 28.18 31.51 -6.30
N SER A 73 27.43 30.47 -5.92
CA SER A 73 27.59 29.14 -6.49
C SER A 73 27.23 29.16 -7.99
N PRO A 74 27.93 28.37 -8.85
CA PRO A 74 27.59 28.25 -10.25
C PRO A 74 26.11 27.90 -10.46
N ALA A 75 25.45 28.58 -11.39
CA ALA A 75 24.04 28.33 -11.67
C ALA A 75 23.84 26.89 -12.17
N LEU A 76 22.89 26.18 -11.55
CA LEU A 76 22.50 24.84 -11.97
C LEU A 76 21.86 24.89 -13.36
N ALA A 77 22.44 24.14 -14.30
CA ALA A 77 21.86 23.96 -15.63
C ALA A 77 20.61 23.07 -15.55
N ILE A 78 19.45 23.69 -15.30
CA ILE A 78 18.16 22.99 -15.13
C ILE A 78 17.85 22.07 -16.32
N SER A 79 18.21 22.48 -17.53
CA SER A 79 18.03 21.70 -18.77
C SER A 79 18.84 20.41 -18.82
N ARG A 80 19.91 20.29 -18.03
CA ARG A 80 20.76 19.09 -17.95
C ARG A 80 20.39 18.17 -16.79
N LEU A 81 19.41 18.54 -15.97
CA LEU A 81 18.97 17.70 -14.85
C LEU A 81 18.31 16.42 -15.38
N PRO A 82 18.55 15.27 -14.75
CA PRO A 82 17.87 14.04 -15.11
C PRO A 82 16.37 14.18 -14.90
N LYS A 83 15.58 13.54 -15.77
CA LYS A 83 14.14 13.48 -15.61
C LYS A 83 13.81 12.59 -14.40
N PHE A 84 12.80 13.01 -13.65
CA PHE A 84 12.32 12.26 -12.50
C PHE A 84 11.91 10.85 -12.94
N PRO A 85 12.32 9.78 -12.23
CA PRO A 85 11.80 8.45 -12.51
C PRO A 85 10.30 8.49 -12.31
N LYS A 86 9.54 8.16 -13.36
CA LYS A 86 8.10 7.97 -13.23
C LYS A 86 7.94 6.75 -12.34
N HIS A 87 7.46 6.96 -11.11
CA HIS A 87 6.98 5.87 -10.30
C HIS A 87 5.68 5.43 -10.97
N ASP A 88 5.77 4.49 -11.91
CA ASP A 88 4.59 3.82 -12.41
C ASP A 88 3.89 3.27 -11.18
N ALA A 89 2.72 3.82 -10.86
CA ALA A 89 1.89 3.39 -9.76
C ALA A 89 1.38 1.98 -10.10
N LYS A 90 2.25 0.99 -10.04
CA LYS A 90 1.86 -0.40 -10.14
C LYS A 90 1.12 -0.70 -8.84
N ASN A 91 -0.20 -0.78 -8.96
CA ASN A 91 -1.09 -1.03 -7.84
C ASN A 91 -0.55 -2.21 -7.02
N PRO A 92 -0.14 -2.02 -5.76
CA PRO A 92 0.41 -3.10 -4.95
C PRO A 92 -0.60 -4.23 -4.71
N SER A 93 -1.88 -3.97 -4.95
CA SER A 93 -2.96 -4.97 -4.91
C SER A 93 -2.83 -6.06 -5.96
N GLU A 94 -2.15 -5.83 -7.09
CA GLU A 94 -2.10 -6.85 -8.15
C GLU A 94 -1.08 -7.97 -7.87
N ASN A 95 -0.01 -7.66 -7.12
CA ASN A 95 1.07 -8.63 -6.83
C ASN A 95 0.92 -9.35 -5.49
N VAL A 96 0.04 -8.90 -4.58
CA VAL A 96 -0.17 -9.52 -3.26
C VAL A 96 -1.43 -10.41 -3.24
N VAL A 97 -2.45 -10.07 -4.03
CA VAL A 97 -3.71 -10.86 -4.08
C VAL A 97 -3.46 -12.25 -4.68
N LEU A 98 -2.66 -12.37 -5.74
CA LEU A 98 -2.41 -13.66 -6.39
C LEU A 98 -1.74 -14.71 -5.47
N PRO A 99 -0.59 -14.43 -4.81
CA PRO A 99 0.10 -15.46 -4.03
C PRO A 99 -0.60 -15.81 -2.71
N VAL A 100 -1.50 -14.96 -2.20
CA VAL A 100 -2.20 -15.20 -0.92
C VAL A 100 -3.57 -15.85 -1.13
N VAL A 101 -4.33 -15.44 -2.16
CA VAL A 101 -5.68 -15.98 -2.39
C VAL A 101 -5.66 -17.41 -2.94
N LEU A 102 -4.68 -17.73 -3.79
CA LEU A 102 -4.53 -19.08 -4.36
C LEU A 102 -4.41 -20.20 -3.30
N PRO A 103 -3.49 -20.15 -2.31
CA PRO A 103 -3.37 -21.22 -1.32
C PRO A 103 -4.63 -21.34 -0.44
N ILE A 104 -5.29 -20.23 -0.09
CA ILE A 104 -6.50 -20.23 0.74
C ILE A 104 -7.66 -20.91 0.00
N THR A 105 -7.85 -20.62 -1.28
CA THR A 105 -8.93 -21.26 -2.07
C THR A 105 -8.72 -22.77 -2.23
N ILE A 106 -7.48 -23.21 -2.43
CA ILE A 106 -7.12 -24.63 -2.57
C ILE A 106 -7.35 -25.38 -1.26
N THR A 107 -6.96 -24.82 -0.11
CA THR A 107 -7.16 -25.49 1.19
C THR A 107 -8.64 -25.63 1.53
N VAL A 108 -9.46 -24.60 1.29
CA VAL A 108 -10.91 -24.66 1.51
C VAL A 108 -11.57 -25.69 0.59
N ALA A 109 -11.16 -25.76 -0.68
CA ALA A 109 -11.65 -26.77 -1.62
C ALA A 109 -11.29 -28.21 -1.17
N LEU A 110 -10.06 -28.45 -0.74
CA LEU A 110 -9.63 -29.77 -0.24
C LEU A 110 -10.40 -30.19 1.02
N VAL A 111 -10.54 -29.28 1.99
CA VAL A 111 -11.29 -29.56 3.23
C VAL A 111 -12.75 -29.86 2.93
N SER A 112 -13.40 -29.07 2.07
CA SER A 112 -14.81 -29.30 1.70
C SER A 112 -15.01 -30.63 0.97
N VAL A 113 -14.10 -31.01 0.06
CA VAL A 113 -14.12 -32.33 -0.60
C VAL A 113 -13.95 -33.45 0.41
N LEU A 114 -12.97 -33.36 1.32
CA LEU A 114 -12.78 -34.36 2.38
C LEU A 114 -14.03 -34.50 3.24
N VAL A 115 -14.59 -33.39 3.72
CA VAL A 115 -15.84 -33.40 4.52
C VAL A 115 -16.99 -34.01 3.74
N PHE A 116 -17.13 -33.70 2.45
CA PHE A 116 -18.16 -34.29 1.59
C PHE A 116 -17.99 -35.81 1.47
N PHE A 117 -16.76 -36.29 1.25
CA PHE A 117 -16.46 -37.73 1.20
C PHE A 117 -16.67 -38.41 2.55
N TYR A 118 -16.20 -37.83 3.65
CA TYR A 118 -16.44 -38.35 5.01
C TYR A 118 -17.92 -38.42 5.33
N ARG A 119 -18.69 -37.38 5.00
CA ARG A 119 -20.15 -37.42 5.12
C ARG A 119 -20.72 -38.53 4.26
N ARG A 120 -20.35 -38.61 2.98
CA ARG A 120 -20.90 -39.62 2.06
C ARG A 120 -20.60 -41.06 2.52
N MET A 121 -19.42 -41.33 3.06
CA MET A 121 -19.06 -42.64 3.60
C MET A 121 -19.75 -42.91 4.94
N SER A 122 -19.78 -41.94 5.85
CA SER A 122 -20.46 -42.12 7.14
C SER A 122 -21.99 -42.25 6.99
N TYR A 123 -22.60 -41.58 6.01
CA TYR A 123 -24.00 -41.80 5.63
C TYR A 123 -24.25 -43.13 4.89
N SER A 124 -23.20 -43.80 4.39
CA SER A 124 -23.33 -45.18 3.90
C SER A 124 -23.31 -46.21 5.03
N GLU A 125 -22.70 -45.88 6.18
CA GLU A 125 -22.72 -46.70 7.40
C GLU A 125 -23.92 -46.38 8.30
N LEU A 126 -24.44 -45.15 8.28
CA LEU A 126 -25.75 -44.79 8.87
C LEU A 126 -26.94 -45.21 7.99
N ARG A 127 -26.69 -45.93 6.91
CA ARG A 127 -27.74 -46.71 6.25
C ARG A 127 -27.85 -48.03 7.00
N GLU A 128 -28.40 -47.92 8.20
CA GLU A 128 -28.51 -49.01 9.15
C GLU A 128 -29.16 -50.23 8.47
N ASP A 129 -28.58 -51.42 8.66
CA ASP A 129 -28.93 -52.64 7.93
C ASP A 129 -30.44 -52.99 7.99
N TRP A 130 -31.16 -52.46 8.98
CA TRP A 130 -32.61 -52.60 9.12
C TRP A 130 -33.43 -51.90 8.02
N GLU A 131 -32.90 -50.90 7.31
CA GLU A 131 -33.59 -50.25 6.17
C GLU A 131 -33.55 -51.11 4.89
N SER A 132 -32.68 -52.13 4.84
CA SER A 132 -32.58 -53.02 3.68
C SER A 132 -33.73 -54.04 3.61
N GLU A 133 -34.35 -54.35 4.75
CA GLU A 133 -35.34 -55.42 4.90
C GLU A 133 -36.78 -54.97 4.56
N PHE A 134 -37.09 -53.67 4.66
CA PHE A 134 -38.44 -53.11 4.46
C PHE A 134 -38.61 -52.32 3.16
N LYS A 135 -38.04 -52.81 2.04
CA LYS A 135 -38.16 -52.16 0.72
C LYS A 135 -39.59 -52.11 0.15
N ALA A 136 -40.46 -53.02 0.57
CA ALA A 136 -41.79 -53.19 -0.02
C ALA A 136 -42.89 -52.29 0.56
N LEU A 137 -42.66 -51.61 1.70
CA LEU A 137 -43.69 -50.80 2.38
C LEU A 137 -43.33 -49.30 2.39
N ARG A 138 -42.79 -48.79 1.28
CA ARG A 138 -42.43 -47.37 1.17
C ARG A 138 -43.66 -46.53 0.83
N ILE A 139 -44.35 -46.00 1.84
CA ILE A 139 -45.36 -44.95 1.64
C ILE A 139 -44.61 -43.62 1.62
N THR A 140 -44.71 -42.88 0.51
CA THR A 140 -43.99 -41.62 0.35
C THR A 140 -44.67 -40.54 1.19
N TYR A 141 -43.91 -39.70 1.90
CA TYR A 141 -44.45 -38.60 2.74
C TYR A 141 -45.40 -37.67 1.95
N LYS A 142 -45.16 -37.51 0.65
CA LYS A 142 -46.03 -36.79 -0.28
C LYS A 142 -47.42 -37.42 -0.42
N ASP A 143 -47.52 -38.76 -0.37
CA ASP A 143 -48.81 -39.46 -0.43
C ASP A 143 -49.62 -39.28 0.86
N LEU A 144 -48.95 -39.20 2.02
CA LEU A 144 -49.61 -38.93 3.31
C LEU A 144 -50.20 -37.51 3.39
N ILE A 145 -49.47 -36.51 2.87
CA ILE A 145 -49.95 -35.13 2.79
C ILE A 145 -51.11 -35.01 1.79
N THR A 146 -51.00 -35.65 0.63
CA THR A 146 -52.07 -35.60 -0.39
C THR A 146 -53.35 -36.26 0.13
N ALA A 147 -53.24 -37.34 0.91
CA ALA A 147 -54.41 -37.99 1.52
C ALA A 147 -55.08 -37.15 2.63
N THR A 148 -54.34 -36.28 3.31
CA THR A 148 -54.87 -35.41 4.38
C THR A 148 -55.40 -34.07 3.87
N GLU A 149 -54.89 -33.58 2.75
CA GLU A 149 -55.39 -32.36 2.09
C GLU A 149 -56.77 -32.60 1.44
N ASN A 150 -56.99 -33.81 0.90
CA ASN A 150 -58.25 -34.20 0.25
C ASN A 150 -59.40 -34.52 1.22
N SER A 151 -59.14 -34.66 2.53
CA SER A 151 -60.18 -34.90 3.55
C SER A 151 -60.72 -33.62 4.21
N GLY A 152 -60.15 -32.45 3.87
CA GLY A 152 -60.57 -31.15 4.41
C GLY A 152 -61.58 -30.37 3.55
N THR A 153 -62.01 -30.89 2.41
CA THR A 153 -62.90 -30.18 1.46
C THR A 153 -64.14 -31.01 1.10
N SER A 154 -65.08 -31.12 2.03
CA SER A 154 -66.49 -31.41 1.73
C SER A 154 -67.35 -30.74 2.79
N ILE A 155 -67.86 -29.55 2.43
CA ILE A 155 -69.11 -28.98 2.94
C ILE A 155 -70.17 -29.34 1.90
#